data_AF-A0A8S9ULN4-F1
#
_entry.id   AF-A0A8S9ULN4-F1
#
_cell.length_a   1.000
_cell.length_b   1.000
_cell.length_c   1.000
_cell.angle_alpha   90.00
_cell.angle_beta   90.00
_cell.angle_gamma   90.00
#
_symmetry.space_group_name_H-M   'P 1'
#
loop_
_entity.id
_entity.type
_entity.pdbx_description
1 polymer ?
#
loop_
_entity_poly.entity_id
_entity_poly.type
_entity_poly.pdbx_seq_one_letter_code
_entity_poly.pdbx_strand_id
1 'polypeptide(L)'
;MSSSTPLEQPSVAATTASEQGEREKAKPLLSIDKLLCDESQSIEDTETGLLAFGAKQLRTACYCRQLRIVKSGAECNDNKLGYVALLMKLKRAYAKMQQLHVECGPPKAVIGAVPKRKSRHCIPRLLNVMFSDRFAHRLPELNQRPSRAELDTSQTQASSSIWVQIHEEFLSPRPEYAKARL
;
A
#
# COMPACT_ATOMS: atom_id res chain seq x y z
N MET A 1 1.36 -86.58 -18.34
CA MET A 1 0.32 -86.72 -17.29
C MET A 1 0.38 -85.47 -16.44
N SER A 2 -0.74 -84.74 -16.43
CA SER A 2 -1.21 -83.74 -15.44
C SER A 2 -0.27 -82.57 -15.10
N SER A 3 -0.45 -81.38 -15.68
CA SER A 3 -1.49 -80.35 -15.39
C SER A 3 -1.33 -79.69 -14.02
N SER A 4 -1.04 -78.38 -14.02
CA SER A 4 -1.98 -77.35 -13.54
C SER A 4 -1.28 -76.01 -13.26
N THR A 5 -1.56 -75.02 -14.10
CA THR A 5 -1.67 -73.59 -13.69
C THR A 5 -3.17 -73.32 -13.44
N PRO A 6 -3.55 -72.39 -12.55
CA PRO A 6 -4.09 -71.12 -13.08
C PRO A 6 -3.92 -69.85 -12.20
N LEU A 7 -4.07 -68.72 -12.91
CA LEU A 7 -4.45 -67.33 -12.57
C LEU A 7 -5.04 -67.01 -11.18
N GLU A 8 -4.62 -65.88 -10.57
CA GLU A 8 -5.44 -64.64 -10.37
C GLU A 8 -4.63 -63.50 -9.66
N GLN A 9 -4.91 -62.24 -10.02
CA GLN A 9 -4.44 -60.96 -9.42
C GLN A 9 -5.33 -60.60 -8.19
N PRO A 10 -5.44 -59.35 -7.61
CA PRO A 10 -4.70 -58.06 -7.69
C PRO A 10 -4.39 -57.45 -6.28
N SER A 11 -3.77 -56.25 -6.18
CA SER A 11 -4.17 -55.20 -5.21
C SER A 11 -3.29 -53.92 -5.21
N VAL A 12 -3.83 -52.86 -5.85
CA VAL A 12 -4.04 -51.46 -5.43
C VAL A 12 -2.94 -50.56 -4.78
N ALA A 13 -2.89 -49.32 -5.32
CA ALA A 13 -2.60 -48.02 -4.67
C ALA A 13 -1.14 -47.64 -4.36
N ALA A 14 -0.69 -46.38 -4.47
CA ALA A 14 -1.25 -45.14 -4.99
C ALA A 14 -0.11 -44.09 -5.14
N THR A 15 -0.20 -43.33 -6.23
CA THR A 15 0.05 -41.91 -6.48
C THR A 15 0.81 -41.00 -5.48
N THR A 16 1.50 -40.03 -6.10
CA THR A 16 1.81 -38.63 -5.72
C THR A 16 3.28 -38.38 -5.31
N ALA A 17 4.10 -37.72 -6.13
CA ALA A 17 4.11 -36.30 -6.54
C ALA A 17 4.58 -35.35 -5.43
N SER A 18 5.74 -34.70 -5.62
CA SER A 18 5.93 -33.25 -5.40
C SER A 18 7.42 -32.87 -5.39
N GLU A 19 7.92 -32.38 -6.53
CA GLU A 19 9.04 -31.43 -6.55
C GLU A 19 8.70 -30.30 -7.53
N GLN A 20 7.67 -29.52 -7.21
CA GLN A 20 7.45 -28.21 -7.79
C GLN A 20 6.90 -27.31 -6.68
N GLY A 21 7.78 -26.52 -6.07
CA GLY A 21 7.43 -25.72 -4.90
C GLY A 21 8.28 -24.48 -4.70
N GLU A 22 8.90 -23.91 -5.75
CA GLU A 22 9.66 -22.67 -5.62
C GLU A 22 9.44 -21.70 -6.78
N ARG A 23 8.22 -21.17 -6.97
CA ARG A 23 8.04 -19.83 -7.59
C ARG A 23 6.63 -19.23 -7.58
N GLU A 24 5.95 -19.17 -6.44
CA GLU A 24 4.80 -18.26 -6.29
C GLU A 24 4.90 -17.42 -5.01
N LYS A 25 5.78 -16.43 -5.03
CA LYS A 25 5.81 -15.36 -4.01
C LYS A 25 5.83 -13.99 -4.66
N ALA A 26 4.88 -13.69 -5.54
CA ALA A 26 4.66 -12.33 -6.03
C ALA A 26 3.28 -12.08 -6.65
N LYS A 27 2.18 -12.32 -5.90
CA LYS A 27 0.86 -11.67 -6.13
C LYS A 27 -0.07 -12.05 -4.98
N PRO A 28 -0.46 -11.08 -4.13
CA PRO A 28 -1.90 -10.73 -4.07
C PRO A 28 -2.24 -9.30 -3.59
N LEU A 29 -1.29 -8.38 -3.46
CA LEU A 29 -1.59 -7.03 -2.93
C LEU A 29 -2.46 -6.19 -3.89
N LEU A 30 -2.37 -6.44 -5.20
CA LEU A 30 -3.14 -5.74 -6.23
C LEU A 30 -4.65 -6.04 -6.20
N SER A 31 -5.11 -7.02 -5.42
CA SER A 31 -6.52 -7.42 -5.42
C SER A 31 -7.34 -6.73 -4.33
N ILE A 32 -6.77 -6.48 -3.15
CA ILE A 32 -7.44 -5.76 -2.05
C ILE A 32 -7.54 -4.26 -2.36
N ASP A 33 -6.53 -3.69 -3.01
CA ASP A 33 -6.53 -2.27 -3.40
C ASP A 33 -7.68 -1.95 -4.36
N LYS A 34 -7.91 -2.81 -5.35
CA LYS A 34 -9.01 -2.65 -6.31
C LYS A 34 -10.37 -2.71 -5.62
N LEU A 35 -10.57 -3.69 -4.74
CA LEU A 35 -11.82 -3.88 -4.00
C LEU A 35 -12.17 -2.66 -3.11
N LEU A 36 -11.17 -2.02 -2.50
CA LEU A 36 -11.37 -0.88 -1.61
C LEU A 36 -11.57 0.44 -2.36
N CYS A 37 -11.02 0.58 -3.56
CA CYS A 37 -11.11 1.79 -4.38
C CYS A 37 -12.23 1.73 -5.43
N ASP A 38 -12.87 0.59 -5.63
CA ASP A 38 -14.02 0.46 -6.52
C ASP A 38 -15.26 1.10 -5.88
N GLU A 39 -15.69 2.22 -6.47
CA GLU A 39 -16.86 3.00 -6.04
C GLU A 39 -18.18 2.34 -6.45
N SER A 40 -18.15 1.51 -7.51
CA SER A 40 -19.34 0.80 -7.99
C SER A 40 -19.69 -0.40 -7.11
N GLN A 41 -18.72 -0.87 -6.31
CA GLN A 41 -18.89 -2.03 -5.47
C GLN A 41 -19.60 -1.68 -4.17
N SER A 42 -20.71 -2.38 -3.90
CA SER A 42 -21.48 -2.21 -2.67
C SER A 42 -20.64 -2.49 -1.42
N ILE A 43 -21.10 -1.98 -0.28
CA ILE A 43 -20.43 -2.17 1.01
C ILE A 43 -20.40 -3.66 1.36
N GLU A 44 -21.51 -4.36 1.10
CA GLU A 44 -21.72 -5.78 1.36
C GLU A 44 -20.85 -6.67 0.46
N ASP A 45 -20.73 -6.33 -0.82
CA ASP A 45 -19.87 -7.06 -1.78
C ASP A 45 -18.39 -6.87 -1.43
N THR A 46 -18.02 -5.67 -0.98
CA THR A 46 -16.66 -5.39 -0.51
C THR A 46 -16.35 -6.22 0.73
N GLU A 47 -17.26 -6.28 1.70
CA GLU A 47 -17.06 -7.08 2.92
C GLU A 47 -16.90 -8.57 2.60
N THR A 48 -17.76 -9.09 1.73
CA THR A 48 -17.69 -10.48 1.24
C THR A 48 -16.36 -10.75 0.52
N GLY A 49 -15.93 -9.81 -0.35
CA GLY A 49 -14.63 -9.89 -1.03
C GLY A 49 -13.46 -9.87 -0.05
N LEU A 50 -13.51 -9.07 1.01
CA LEU A 50 -12.48 -9.01 2.04
C LEU A 50 -12.41 -10.31 2.85
N LEU A 51 -13.55 -10.92 3.15
CA LEU A 51 -13.63 -12.20 3.86
C LEU A 51 -12.98 -13.36 3.08
N ALA A 52 -12.88 -13.27 1.75
CA ALA A 52 -12.20 -14.26 0.93
C ALA A 52 -10.66 -14.25 1.10
N PHE A 53 -10.07 -13.16 1.59
CA PHE A 53 -8.62 -13.08 1.79
C PHE A 53 -8.17 -13.77 3.09
N GLY A 54 -6.91 -14.24 3.07
CA GLY A 54 -6.25 -14.78 4.25
C GLY A 54 -5.89 -13.69 5.26
N ALA A 55 -5.88 -14.03 6.55
CA ALA A 55 -5.57 -13.09 7.64
C ALA A 55 -4.22 -12.37 7.45
N LYS A 56 -3.21 -13.06 6.91
CA LYS A 56 -1.89 -12.46 6.59
C LYS A 56 -1.97 -11.39 5.49
N GLN A 57 -2.79 -11.61 4.46
CA GLN A 57 -2.99 -10.64 3.38
C GLN A 57 -3.72 -9.40 3.90
N LEU A 58 -4.77 -9.60 4.69
CA LEU A 58 -5.52 -8.54 5.34
C LEU A 58 -4.66 -7.72 6.31
N ARG A 59 -3.88 -8.39 7.17
CA ARG A 59 -2.91 -7.74 8.07
C ARG A 59 -1.91 -6.89 7.29
N THR A 60 -1.37 -7.42 6.20
CA THR A 60 -0.44 -6.69 5.33
C THR A 60 -1.12 -5.48 4.70
N ALA A 61 -2.36 -5.61 4.23
CA ALA A 61 -3.13 -4.50 3.68
C ALA A 61 -3.37 -3.39 4.71
N CYS A 62 -3.66 -3.74 5.97
CA CYS A 62 -3.77 -2.79 7.08
C CYS A 62 -2.45 -2.04 7.32
N TYR A 63 -1.29 -2.73 7.34
CA TYR A 63 0.00 -2.08 7.49
C TYR A 63 0.33 -1.13 6.33
N CYS A 64 0.07 -1.55 5.08
CA CYS A 64 0.28 -0.70 3.91
C CYS A 64 -0.53 0.60 3.96
N ARG A 65 -1.65 0.59 4.67
CA ARG A 65 -2.56 1.73 4.88
C ARG A 65 -2.38 2.43 6.22
N GLN A 66 -1.37 2.04 7.00
CA GLN A 66 -1.07 2.61 8.32
C GLN A 66 -2.27 2.53 9.30
N LEU A 67 -3.10 1.49 9.18
CA LEU A 67 -4.22 1.27 10.08
C LEU A 67 -3.72 0.75 11.43
N ARG A 68 -4.28 1.29 12.52
CA ARG A 68 -3.89 0.94 13.89
C ARG A 68 -4.38 -0.47 14.25
N ILE A 69 -3.45 -1.41 14.29
CA ILE A 69 -3.68 -2.77 14.80
C ILE A 69 -3.31 -2.82 16.29
N VAL A 70 -4.27 -3.19 17.12
CA VAL A 70 -4.13 -3.36 18.57
C VAL A 70 -4.06 -4.85 18.88
N LYS A 71 -2.96 -5.28 19.52
CA LYS A 71 -2.66 -6.70 19.75
C LYS A 71 -3.26 -7.27 21.04
N SER A 72 -3.69 -6.41 21.97
CA SER A 72 -4.15 -6.83 23.29
C SER A 72 -5.10 -5.81 23.91
N GLY A 73 -5.91 -6.25 24.86
CA GLY A 73 -6.90 -5.41 25.55
C GLY A 73 -8.29 -5.46 24.91
N ALA A 74 -9.22 -4.65 25.43
CA ALA A 74 -10.61 -4.60 24.97
C ALA A 74 -10.75 -4.19 23.49
N GLU A 75 -9.82 -3.37 22.99
CA GLU A 75 -9.77 -2.90 21.61
C GLU A 75 -8.97 -3.83 20.67
N CYS A 76 -8.71 -5.07 21.08
CA CYS A 76 -7.93 -6.02 20.28
C CYS A 76 -8.59 -6.28 18.92
N ASN A 77 -7.83 -6.04 17.85
CA ASN A 77 -8.28 -6.23 16.47
C ASN A 77 -7.24 -6.98 15.62
N ASP A 78 -6.23 -7.61 16.24
CA ASP A 78 -5.21 -8.44 15.57
C ASP A 78 -5.76 -9.84 15.20
N ASN A 79 -6.91 -9.86 14.52
CA ASN A 79 -7.57 -11.06 14.02
C ASN A 79 -8.24 -10.77 12.66
N LYS A 80 -8.68 -11.81 11.95
CA LYS A 80 -9.22 -11.69 10.59
C LYS A 80 -10.36 -10.68 10.50
N LEU A 81 -11.35 -10.79 11.38
CA LEU A 81 -12.53 -9.91 11.40
C LEU A 81 -12.15 -8.47 11.77
N GLY A 82 -11.20 -8.29 12.69
CA GLY A 82 -10.65 -6.99 13.05
C GLY A 82 -10.00 -6.28 11.86
N TYR A 83 -9.23 -7.00 11.03
CA TYR A 83 -8.66 -6.42 9.81
C TYR A 83 -9.73 -6.04 8.80
N VAL A 84 -10.75 -6.89 8.59
CA VAL A 84 -11.89 -6.58 7.70
C VAL A 84 -12.61 -5.32 8.19
N ALA A 85 -12.91 -5.23 9.48
CA ALA A 85 -13.55 -4.06 10.08
C ALA A 85 -12.73 -2.77 9.89
N LEU A 86 -11.40 -2.84 10.05
CA LEU A 86 -10.50 -1.71 9.80
C LEU A 86 -10.52 -1.26 8.33
N LEU A 87 -10.49 -2.20 7.38
CA LEU A 87 -10.51 -1.91 5.94
C LEU A 87 -11.89 -1.38 5.49
N MET A 88 -12.99 -1.91 6.05
CA MET A 88 -14.34 -1.39 5.80
C MET A 88 -14.53 0.01 6.38
N LYS A 89 -13.99 0.29 7.58
CA LYS A 89 -13.97 1.63 8.16
C LYS A 89 -13.24 2.62 7.25
N LEU A 90 -12.13 2.20 6.64
CA LEU A 90 -11.42 3.00 5.65
C LEU A 90 -12.25 3.25 4.39
N LYS A 91 -12.90 2.24 3.80
CA LYS A 91 -13.77 2.42 2.61
C LYS A 91 -14.89 3.42 2.88
N ARG A 92 -15.56 3.31 4.03
CA ARG A 92 -16.62 4.26 4.43
C ARG A 92 -16.08 5.68 4.61
N ALA A 93 -14.87 5.84 5.16
CA ALA A 93 -14.26 7.15 5.30
C ALA A 93 -13.99 7.80 3.93
N TYR A 94 -13.52 7.03 2.95
CA TYR A 94 -13.35 7.54 1.57
C TYR A 94 -14.68 7.90 0.91
N ALA A 95 -15.69 7.05 0.99
CA ALA A 95 -17.02 7.36 0.45
C ALA A 95 -17.60 8.65 1.09
N LYS A 96 -17.41 8.84 2.40
CA LYS A 96 -17.85 10.06 3.10
C LYS A 96 -17.07 11.30 2.65
N MET A 97 -15.76 11.18 2.43
CA MET A 97 -14.95 12.29 1.89
C MET A 97 -15.39 12.70 0.48
N GLN A 98 -15.76 11.74 -0.36
CA GLN A 98 -16.25 11.99 -1.72
C GLN A 98 -17.63 12.67 -1.71
N GLN A 99 -18.54 12.24 -0.82
CA GLN A 99 -19.87 12.87 -0.68
C GLN A 99 -19.81 14.33 -0.19
N LEU A 100 -18.80 14.69 0.59
CA LEU A 100 -18.64 16.04 1.13
C LEU A 100 -18.08 17.05 0.10
N HIS A 101 -17.90 16.65 -1.16
CA HIS A 101 -17.48 17.52 -2.26
C HIS A 101 -16.34 18.46 -1.87
N VAL A 102 -15.28 17.90 -1.28
CA VAL A 102 -13.95 18.50 -1.47
C VAL A 102 -13.63 18.24 -2.93
N GLU A 103 -14.05 19.15 -3.81
CA GLU A 103 -13.42 19.32 -5.11
C GLU A 103 -11.94 19.61 -4.84
N CYS A 104 -11.16 18.55 -4.71
CA CYS A 104 -9.82 18.58 -5.25
C CYS A 104 -10.07 18.82 -6.74
N GLY A 105 -10.03 20.10 -7.14
CA GLY A 105 -10.28 20.51 -8.52
C GLY A 105 -9.51 19.63 -9.50
N PRO A 106 -9.97 19.54 -10.75
CA PRO A 106 -9.67 18.44 -11.65
C PRO A 106 -8.19 18.10 -11.57
N PRO A 107 -7.82 16.83 -11.28
CA PRO A 107 -6.43 16.43 -11.37
C PRO A 107 -6.02 16.76 -12.80
N LYS A 108 -5.25 17.83 -12.95
CA LYS A 108 -4.59 18.18 -14.19
C LYS A 108 -3.96 16.88 -14.63
N ALA A 109 -4.49 16.30 -15.71
CA ALA A 109 -4.19 14.94 -16.09
C ALA A 109 -2.68 14.83 -16.19
N VAL A 110 -2.04 14.25 -15.16
CA VAL A 110 -0.65 13.84 -15.23
C VAL A 110 -0.71 12.57 -16.05
N ILE A 111 -0.82 12.77 -17.37
CA ILE A 111 -0.56 11.77 -18.38
C ILE A 111 0.78 11.15 -17.99
N GLY A 112 0.75 9.90 -17.55
CA GLY A 112 1.95 9.07 -17.38
C GLY A 112 2.59 8.99 -16.00
N ALA A 113 1.91 9.28 -14.89
CA ALA A 113 2.41 8.85 -13.58
C ALA A 113 2.18 7.34 -13.39
N VAL A 114 2.93 6.52 -14.13
CA VAL A 114 3.21 5.12 -13.75
C VAL A 114 3.52 5.12 -12.26
N PRO A 115 2.90 4.25 -11.44
CA PRO A 115 3.26 4.11 -10.03
C PRO A 115 4.74 3.77 -9.95
N LYS A 116 5.61 4.78 -9.82
CA LYS A 116 7.04 4.57 -9.63
C LYS A 116 7.12 3.88 -8.29
N ARG A 117 7.40 2.57 -8.35
CA ARG A 117 7.64 1.70 -7.19
C ARG A 117 8.40 2.55 -6.17
N LYS A 118 7.88 2.63 -4.94
CA LYS A 118 8.60 3.24 -3.81
C LYS A 118 9.99 2.62 -3.81
N SER A 119 10.94 3.32 -4.42
CA SER A 119 12.32 2.87 -4.53
C SER A 119 12.79 2.70 -3.09
N ARG A 120 13.53 1.62 -2.80
CA ARG A 120 14.12 1.40 -1.47
C ARG A 120 15.00 2.57 -1.01
N HIS A 121 15.25 3.54 -1.90
CA HIS A 121 16.04 4.74 -1.69
C HIS A 121 15.20 6.03 -1.65
N CYS A 122 13.87 6.01 -1.52
CA CYS A 122 13.07 7.24 -1.49
C CYS A 122 13.38 8.13 -0.28
N ILE A 123 13.54 7.56 0.92
CA ILE A 123 13.89 8.32 2.12
C ILE A 123 15.33 8.86 2.03
N PRO A 124 16.37 8.05 1.74
CA PRO A 124 17.73 8.57 1.55
C PRO A 124 17.82 9.67 0.49
N ARG A 125 17.11 9.49 -0.64
CA ARG A 125 17.07 10.48 -1.72
C ARG A 125 16.43 11.79 -1.28
N LEU A 126 15.33 11.74 -0.55
CA LEU A 126 14.69 12.94 -0.02
C LEU A 126 15.62 13.68 0.92
N LEU A 127 16.28 12.96 1.84
CA LEU A 127 17.26 13.56 2.75
C LEU A 127 18.42 14.19 1.98
N ASN A 128 18.97 13.51 0.97
CA ASN A 128 20.01 14.07 0.12
C ASN A 128 19.59 15.35 -0.61
N VAL A 129 18.33 15.43 -1.07
CA VAL A 129 17.79 16.66 -1.69
C VAL A 129 17.68 17.77 -0.65
N MET A 130 17.07 17.50 0.51
CA MET A 130 16.85 18.49 1.57
C MET A 130 18.16 19.03 2.16
N PHE A 131 19.17 18.18 2.34
CA PHE A 131 20.48 18.54 2.89
C PHE A 131 21.53 18.86 1.82
N SER A 132 21.13 18.97 0.55
CA SER A 132 22.04 19.43 -0.50
C SER A 132 22.41 20.89 -0.29
N ASP A 133 23.55 21.30 -0.86
CA ASP A 133 24.01 22.69 -0.79
C ASP A 133 22.98 23.69 -1.33
N ARG A 134 22.03 23.24 -2.17
CA ARG A 134 20.92 24.04 -2.72
C ARG A 134 19.78 24.32 -1.73
N PHE A 135 19.54 23.44 -0.76
CA PHE A 135 18.39 23.53 0.14
C PHE A 135 18.79 23.62 1.62
N ALA A 136 20.01 23.25 1.98
CA ALA A 136 20.50 23.24 3.36
C ALA A 136 20.35 24.60 4.06
N HIS A 137 20.62 25.69 3.33
CA HIS A 137 20.49 27.05 3.84
C HIS A 137 19.02 27.52 3.99
N ARG A 138 18.07 26.83 3.35
CA ARG A 138 16.63 27.11 3.39
C ARG A 138 15.86 26.18 4.32
N LEU A 139 16.52 25.21 4.95
CA LEU A 139 15.90 24.35 5.96
C LEU A 139 15.19 25.12 7.09
N PRO A 140 15.68 26.28 7.56
CA PRO A 140 14.93 27.09 8.52
C PRO A 140 13.55 27.55 8.01
N GLU A 141 13.37 27.73 6.70
CA GLU A 141 12.09 28.09 6.08
C GLU A 141 11.04 26.99 6.26
N LEU A 142 11.46 25.72 6.30
CA LEU A 142 10.57 24.56 6.50
C LEU A 142 9.94 24.52 7.89
N ASN A 143 10.60 25.11 8.88
CA ASN A 143 10.16 25.12 10.27
C ASN A 143 9.40 26.39 10.64
N GLN A 144 9.12 27.28 9.66
CA GLN A 144 8.37 28.49 9.94
C GLN A 144 6.95 28.13 10.37
N ARG A 145 6.60 28.54 11.59
CA ARG A 145 5.27 28.36 12.12
C ARG A 145 4.32 29.25 11.31
N PRO A 146 3.31 28.69 10.62
CA PRO A 146 2.39 29.51 9.87
C PRO A 146 1.69 30.49 10.81
N SER A 147 1.55 31.73 10.36
CA SER A 147 0.86 32.76 11.13
C SER A 147 -0.64 32.43 11.19
N ARG A 148 -1.35 33.02 12.16
CA ARG A 148 -2.80 32.78 12.30
C ARG A 148 -3.57 33.17 11.03
N ALA A 149 -3.16 34.26 10.37
CA ALA A 149 -3.77 34.74 9.13
C ALA A 149 -3.55 33.78 7.94
N GLU A 150 -2.41 33.08 7.87
CA GLU A 150 -2.13 32.07 6.83
C GLU A 150 -2.99 30.81 7.02
N LEU A 151 -3.22 30.44 8.29
CA LEU A 151 -4.13 29.33 8.62
C LEU A 151 -5.57 29.64 8.24
N ASP A 152 -6.02 30.87 8.47
CA ASP A 152 -7.40 31.29 8.16
C ASP A 152 -7.65 31.42 6.64
N THR A 153 -6.59 31.56 5.82
CA THR A 153 -6.66 31.60 4.35
C THR A 153 -6.45 30.25 3.67
N SER A 154 -6.33 29.16 4.43
CA SER A 154 -6.05 27.80 3.95
C SER A 154 -4.74 27.63 3.15
N GLN A 155 -3.87 28.64 3.15
CA GLN A 155 -2.48 28.49 2.70
C GLN A 155 -1.72 27.66 3.73
N THR A 156 -1.80 26.36 3.57
CA THR A 156 -1.01 25.42 4.35
C THR A 156 0.42 25.37 3.81
N GLN A 157 1.38 25.05 4.67
CA GLN A 157 2.80 24.82 4.30
C GLN A 157 2.98 23.92 3.07
N ALA A 158 2.01 23.06 2.74
CA ALA A 158 2.00 22.22 1.54
C ALA A 158 2.07 23.00 0.21
N SER A 159 1.67 24.28 0.18
CA SER A 159 1.79 25.16 -0.99
C SER A 159 3.00 26.09 -0.95
N SER A 160 3.87 25.97 0.06
CA SER A 160 5.07 26.79 0.11
C SER A 160 6.01 26.44 -1.05
N SER A 161 6.61 27.49 -1.63
CA SER A 161 7.46 27.38 -2.82
C SER A 161 8.64 26.42 -2.61
N ILE A 162 9.10 26.24 -1.37
CA ILE A 162 10.17 25.32 -1.02
C ILE A 162 9.79 23.84 -1.21
N TRP A 163 8.58 23.42 -0.83
CA TRP A 163 8.15 22.03 -1.03
C TRP A 163 7.92 21.71 -2.50
N VAL A 164 7.47 22.68 -3.30
CA VAL A 164 7.34 22.54 -4.76
C VAL A 164 8.71 22.29 -5.39
N GLN A 165 9.73 23.07 -5.00
CA GLN A 165 11.09 22.92 -5.52
C GLN A 165 11.77 21.63 -5.04
N ILE A 166 11.58 21.23 -3.78
CA ILE A 166 12.06 19.94 -3.25
C ILE A 166 11.40 18.79 -4.02
N HIS A 167 10.10 18.88 -4.33
CA HIS A 167 9.39 17.85 -5.07
C HIS A 167 9.90 17.71 -6.50
N GLU A 168 10.09 18.81 -7.21
CA GLU A 168 10.66 18.83 -8.56
C GLU A 168 12.07 18.21 -8.58
N GLU A 169 12.91 18.61 -7.64
CA GLU A 169 14.28 18.10 -7.53
C GLU A 169 14.30 16.60 -7.15
N PHE A 170 13.40 16.18 -6.28
CA PHE A 170 13.24 14.78 -5.89
C PHE A 170 12.88 13.89 -7.09
N LEU A 171 12.10 14.40 -8.04
CA LEU A 171 11.75 13.68 -9.27
C LEU A 171 12.85 13.74 -10.35
N SER A 172 13.72 14.74 -10.30
CA SER A 172 14.81 14.93 -11.28
C SER A 172 15.86 13.83 -11.19
N PRO A 173 16.22 13.10 -12.27
CA PRO A 173 17.09 11.92 -12.23
C PRO A 173 18.58 12.24 -11.97
N ARG A 174 18.90 13.25 -11.15
CA ARG A 174 20.27 13.62 -10.84
C ARG A 174 20.96 12.53 -10.02
N PRO A 175 22.17 12.10 -10.42
CA PRO A 175 22.92 11.06 -9.73
C PRO A 175 23.46 11.51 -8.37
N GLU A 176 23.58 12.83 -8.15
CA GLU A 176 24.08 13.45 -6.92
C GLU A 176 23.23 13.10 -5.68
N TYR A 177 21.92 12.85 -5.86
CA TYR A 177 21.02 12.46 -4.78
C TYR A 177 20.84 10.94 -4.65
N ALA A 178 21.45 10.14 -5.53
CA ALA A 178 21.29 8.69 -5.56
C ALA A 178 22.22 7.96 -4.56
N LYS A 179 23.32 8.59 -4.14
CA LYS A 179 24.27 8.05 -3.18
C LYS A 179 23.97 8.59 -1.78
N ALA A 180 23.91 7.74 -0.77
CA ALA A 180 23.88 8.21 0.62
C ALA A 180 25.21 8.91 0.90
N ARG A 181 25.17 10.20 1.28
CA ARG A 181 26.32 10.86 1.90
C ARG A 181 26.36 10.35 3.34
N LEU A 182 27.18 9.33 3.61
CA LEU A 182 27.52 8.88 4.96
C LEU A 182 28.67 9.74 5.49
#